data_AF-A0A0F9KUK8-F1
#
_entry.id   AF-A0A0F9KUK8-F1
#
_cell.length_a   1.000
_cell.length_b   1.000
_cell.length_c   1.000
_cell.angle_alpha   90.00
_cell.angle_beta   90.00
_cell.angle_gamma   90.00
#
_symmetry.space_group_name_H-M   'P 1'
#
loop_
_entity.id
_entity.type
_entity.pdbx_description
1 polymer ?
#
loop_
_entity_poly.entity_id
_entity_poly.type
_entity_poly.pdbx_seq_one_letter_code
_entity_poly.pdbx_strand_id
1 'polypeptide(L)'
;GILESTFRSHCAHYAAWAFRTWGIEVKSPYEVFQGKSSPDGQMALLEVCGRIGPLGAEPLLMEALEFGMSAESAYLADVLLAAQIEEHGETGRLIGVSEGPINNAPWFLYQGLQFDAQGRVWATDTVAGLDAHRTKAFRDEHLSISSKAAYLWSAYKDHPFCDRLLTEARDKAKTSNGFASSINQRTGEPSKTYSDINTNAVILQSIAHMLKRDS
;
A
#
# COMPACT_ATOMS: atom_id res chain seq x y z
N GLY A 1 -14.89 -25.44 10.79
CA GLY A 1 -14.65 -24.05 10.37
C GLY A 1 -15.36 -23.84 9.05
N ILE A 2 -16.06 -22.72 8.88
CA ILE A 2 -16.64 -22.34 7.60
C ILE A 2 -15.48 -21.84 6.73
N LEU A 3 -15.34 -22.36 5.51
CA LEU A 3 -14.35 -21.86 4.56
C LEU A 3 -14.83 -20.51 4.04
N GLU A 4 -14.04 -19.46 4.24
CA GLU A 4 -14.30 -18.13 3.69
C GLU A 4 -13.33 -17.84 2.54
N SER A 5 -13.85 -17.24 1.47
CA SER A 5 -13.04 -16.85 0.32
C SER A 5 -12.29 -15.56 0.61
N THR A 6 -10.97 -15.58 0.43
CA THR A 6 -10.11 -14.38 0.51
C THR A 6 -10.04 -13.59 -0.80
N PHE A 7 -10.85 -13.94 -1.79
CA PHE A 7 -10.85 -13.31 -3.12
C PHE A 7 -11.08 -11.79 -3.09
N ARG A 8 -11.82 -11.29 -2.09
CA ARG A 8 -12.05 -9.85 -1.88
C ARG A 8 -10.91 -9.24 -1.06
N SER A 9 -9.71 -9.25 -1.63
CA SER A 9 -8.51 -8.67 -1.02
C SER A 9 -7.57 -8.14 -2.09
N HIS A 10 -6.88 -7.03 -1.83
CA HIS A 10 -5.80 -6.57 -2.71
C HIS A 10 -4.68 -7.63 -2.79
N CYS A 11 -4.49 -8.42 -1.73
CA CYS A 11 -3.60 -9.59 -1.70
C CYS A 11 -4.01 -10.72 -2.65
N ALA A 12 -5.29 -10.83 -3.02
CA ALA A 12 -5.74 -11.90 -3.89
C ALA A 12 -5.21 -11.75 -5.33
N HIS A 13 -5.01 -10.51 -5.81
CA HIS A 13 -4.39 -10.28 -7.11
C HIS A 13 -2.92 -10.73 -7.12
N TYR A 14 -2.15 -10.27 -6.13
CA TYR A 14 -0.76 -10.67 -5.95
C TYR A 14 -0.59 -12.19 -5.79
N ALA A 15 -1.42 -12.82 -4.94
CA ALA A 15 -1.41 -14.26 -4.74
C ALA A 15 -1.76 -15.01 -6.04
N ALA A 16 -2.67 -14.48 -6.86
CA ALA A 16 -3.00 -15.09 -8.14
C ALA A 16 -1.80 -15.13 -9.08
N TRP A 17 -1.02 -14.05 -9.17
CA TRP A 17 0.24 -14.04 -9.91
C TRP A 17 1.24 -15.05 -9.37
N ALA A 18 1.42 -15.12 -8.05
CA ALA A 18 2.31 -16.09 -7.42
C ALA A 18 1.92 -17.54 -7.78
N PHE A 19 0.63 -17.92 -7.69
CA PHE A 19 0.17 -19.25 -8.08
C PHE A 19 0.41 -19.57 -9.56
N ARG A 20 0.25 -18.58 -10.45
CA ARG A 20 0.52 -18.76 -11.88
C ARG A 20 1.99 -19.02 -12.18
N THR A 21 2.91 -18.48 -11.39
CA THR A 21 4.34 -18.84 -11.51
C THR A 21 4.60 -20.33 -11.26
N TRP A 22 3.69 -21.01 -10.56
CA TRP A 22 3.72 -22.45 -10.30
C TRP A 22 2.82 -23.25 -11.25
N GLY A 23 2.30 -22.61 -12.31
CA GLY A 23 1.40 -23.24 -13.28
C GLY A 23 -0.01 -23.52 -12.75
N ILE A 24 -0.39 -22.92 -11.63
CA ILE A 24 -1.73 -23.07 -11.05
C ILE A 24 -2.60 -21.89 -11.48
N GLU A 25 -3.57 -22.16 -12.35
CA GLU A 25 -4.51 -21.16 -12.83
C GLU A 25 -5.55 -20.80 -11.76
N VAL A 26 -5.51 -19.54 -11.32
CA VAL A 26 -6.45 -18.98 -10.35
C VAL A 26 -6.92 -17.61 -10.83
N LYS A 27 -8.15 -17.25 -10.45
CA LYS A 27 -8.74 -15.95 -10.81
C LYS A 27 -8.19 -14.85 -9.92
N SER A 28 -8.03 -13.65 -10.48
CA SER A 28 -7.74 -12.44 -9.73
C SER A 28 -8.95 -11.50 -9.67
N PRO A 29 -9.13 -10.73 -8.58
CA PRO A 29 -10.17 -9.70 -8.52
C PRO A 29 -9.93 -8.53 -9.48
N TYR A 30 -8.69 -8.27 -9.89
CA TYR A 30 -8.37 -7.14 -10.77
C TYR A 30 -8.64 -7.43 -12.24
N GLU A 31 -8.82 -8.67 -12.67
CA GLU A 31 -8.92 -9.06 -14.09
C GLU A 31 -10.26 -8.68 -14.71
N VAL A 32 -10.53 -7.38 -14.82
CA VAL A 32 -11.79 -6.82 -15.28
C VAL A 32 -11.67 -6.12 -16.64
N PHE A 33 -10.48 -6.03 -17.20
CA PHE A 33 -10.22 -5.36 -18.49
C PHE A 33 -10.75 -6.14 -19.69
N GLN A 34 -10.89 -7.46 -19.58
CA GLN A 34 -11.29 -8.31 -20.70
C GLN A 34 -12.64 -7.87 -21.28
N GLY A 35 -12.65 -7.67 -22.61
CA GLY A 35 -13.84 -7.29 -23.37
C GLY A 35 -14.30 -5.85 -23.18
N LYS A 36 -13.49 -4.98 -22.55
CA LYS A 36 -13.80 -3.57 -22.30
C LYS A 36 -12.84 -2.64 -23.02
N SER A 37 -13.28 -1.40 -23.26
CA SER A 37 -12.37 -0.31 -23.64
C SER A 37 -11.43 0.01 -22.48
N SER A 38 -10.31 0.70 -22.73
CA SER A 38 -9.37 1.08 -21.66
C SER A 38 -10.06 1.91 -20.55
N PRO A 39 -10.85 2.96 -20.85
CA PRO A 39 -11.57 3.71 -19.81
C PRO A 39 -12.58 2.86 -19.04
N ASP A 40 -13.34 1.99 -19.71
CA ASP A 40 -14.34 1.15 -19.05
C ASP A 40 -13.68 0.08 -18.16
N GLY A 41 -12.55 -0.48 -18.60
CA GLY A 41 -11.75 -1.41 -17.81
C GLY A 41 -11.19 -0.75 -16.55
N GLN A 42 -10.61 0.45 -16.70
CA GLN A 42 -10.10 1.26 -15.59
C GLN A 42 -11.20 1.60 -14.57
N MET A 43 -12.38 2.03 -15.04
CA MET A 43 -13.51 2.31 -14.17
C MET A 43 -14.01 1.07 -13.43
N ALA A 44 -14.13 -0.07 -14.12
CA ALA A 44 -14.50 -1.34 -13.50
C ALA A 44 -13.48 -1.77 -12.44
N LEU A 45 -12.19 -1.49 -12.65
CA LEU A 45 -11.13 -1.81 -11.69
C LEU A 45 -11.25 -0.95 -10.42
N LEU A 46 -11.53 0.35 -10.56
CA LEU A 46 -11.81 1.23 -9.41
C LEU A 46 -13.06 0.78 -8.65
N GLU A 47 -14.12 0.37 -9.35
CA GLU A 47 -15.35 -0.16 -8.71
C GLU A 47 -15.06 -1.42 -7.90
N VAL A 48 -14.28 -2.37 -8.43
CA VAL A 48 -13.88 -3.56 -7.70
C VAL A 48 -13.02 -3.20 -6.49
N CYS A 49 -12.03 -2.32 -6.66
CA CYS A 49 -11.15 -1.92 -5.56
C CYS A 49 -11.90 -1.19 -4.44
N GLY A 50 -12.89 -0.36 -4.76
CA GLY A 50 -13.76 0.28 -3.77
C GLY A 50 -14.51 -0.72 -2.88
N ARG A 51 -14.83 -1.92 -3.40
CA ARG A 51 -15.47 -3.00 -2.63
C ARG A 51 -14.51 -3.87 -1.82
N ILE A 52 -13.20 -3.73 -2.03
CA ILE A 52 -12.18 -4.48 -1.30
C ILE A 52 -11.80 -3.75 -0.02
N GLY A 53 -11.49 -2.47 -0.12
CA GLY A 53 -11.04 -1.65 1.00
C GLY A 53 -9.99 -0.62 0.58
N PRO A 54 -9.25 -0.06 1.56
CA PRO A 54 -8.21 0.93 1.27
C PRO A 54 -7.05 0.33 0.48
N LEU A 55 -6.71 0.95 -0.66
CA LEU A 55 -5.55 0.57 -1.48
C LEU A 55 -4.27 1.21 -0.93
N GLY A 56 -3.33 0.38 -0.49
CA GLY A 56 -1.97 0.79 -0.09
C GLY A 56 -0.92 0.46 -1.16
N ALA A 57 0.33 0.81 -0.86
CA ALA A 57 1.49 0.46 -1.71
C ALA A 57 1.73 -1.06 -1.79
N GLU A 58 1.26 -1.82 -0.80
CA GLU A 58 1.33 -3.29 -0.79
C GLU A 58 -0.05 -3.92 -0.93
N PRO A 59 -0.14 -5.09 -1.59
CA PRO A 59 0.96 -5.79 -2.28
C PRO A 59 1.31 -5.21 -3.67
N LEU A 60 0.62 -4.14 -4.08
CA LEU A 60 0.64 -3.56 -5.42
C LEU A 60 2.04 -3.36 -6.00
N LEU A 61 2.93 -2.69 -5.25
CA LEU A 61 4.29 -2.43 -5.71
C LEU A 61 5.21 -3.64 -5.51
N MET A 62 4.89 -4.57 -4.60
CA MET A 62 5.65 -5.82 -4.54
C MET A 62 5.47 -6.65 -5.82
N GLU A 63 4.28 -6.67 -6.40
CA GLU A 63 4.04 -7.31 -7.69
C GLU A 63 5.03 -6.79 -8.74
N ALA A 64 5.16 -5.46 -8.86
CA ALA A 64 6.10 -4.84 -9.78
C ALA A 64 7.55 -5.31 -9.56
N LEU A 65 7.96 -5.42 -8.30
CA LEU A 65 9.33 -5.77 -7.93
C LEU A 65 9.64 -7.27 -8.10
N GLU A 66 8.66 -8.16 -7.93
CA GLU A 66 8.86 -9.62 -7.95
C GLU A 66 8.51 -10.28 -9.28
N PHE A 67 7.38 -9.90 -9.87
CA PHE A 67 6.81 -10.57 -11.04
C PHE A 67 6.79 -9.69 -12.29
N GLY A 68 7.00 -8.38 -12.11
CA GLY A 68 6.65 -7.37 -13.11
C GLY A 68 5.21 -6.91 -12.95
N MET A 69 4.92 -5.71 -13.45
CA MET A 69 3.65 -5.03 -13.18
C MET A 69 2.58 -5.40 -14.21
N SER A 70 1.41 -5.89 -13.75
CA SER A 70 0.22 -6.02 -14.60
C SER A 70 -0.33 -4.66 -15.02
N ALA A 71 -1.15 -4.63 -16.07
CA ALA A 71 -1.76 -3.38 -16.54
C ALA A 71 -2.71 -2.78 -15.49
N GLU A 72 -3.41 -3.64 -14.77
CA GLU A 72 -4.30 -3.26 -13.68
C GLU A 72 -3.54 -2.67 -12.49
N SER A 73 -2.47 -3.35 -12.04
CA SER A 73 -1.65 -2.84 -10.95
C SER A 73 -0.90 -1.56 -11.33
N ALA A 74 -0.44 -1.44 -12.59
CA ALA A 74 0.17 -0.21 -13.10
C ALA A 74 -0.78 0.99 -13.01
N TYR A 75 -2.04 0.80 -13.45
CA TYR A 75 -3.06 1.85 -13.37
C TYR A 75 -3.36 2.24 -11.93
N LEU A 76 -3.56 1.26 -11.03
CA LEU A 76 -3.81 1.53 -9.61
C LEU A 76 -2.63 2.24 -8.94
N ALA A 77 -1.39 1.93 -9.31
CA ALA A 77 -0.21 2.59 -8.78
C ALA A 77 -0.16 4.06 -9.24
N ASP A 78 -0.48 4.34 -10.50
CA ASP A 78 -0.54 5.71 -11.00
C ASP A 78 -1.64 6.52 -10.29
N VAL A 79 -2.82 5.93 -10.07
CA VAL A 79 -3.90 6.57 -9.31
C VAL A 79 -3.48 6.85 -7.86
N LEU A 80 -2.87 5.87 -7.18
CA LEU A 80 -2.42 6.04 -5.80
C LEU A 80 -1.34 7.12 -5.69
N LEU A 81 -0.34 7.10 -6.57
CA LEU A 81 0.75 8.07 -6.56
C LEU A 81 0.25 9.48 -6.89
N ALA A 82 -0.64 9.63 -7.88
CA ALA A 82 -1.25 10.92 -8.21
C ALA A 82 -1.98 11.52 -7.00
N ALA A 83 -2.81 10.72 -6.32
CA ALA A 83 -3.50 11.15 -5.12
C ALA A 83 -2.54 11.58 -3.99
N GLN A 84 -1.42 10.87 -3.81
CA GLN A 84 -0.40 11.23 -2.83
C GLN A 84 0.33 12.54 -3.17
N ILE A 85 0.63 12.77 -4.46
CA ILE A 85 1.26 14.00 -4.95
C ILE A 85 0.32 15.20 -4.79
N GLU A 86 -0.94 15.05 -5.19
CA GLU A 86 -1.96 16.10 -5.04
C GLU A 86 -2.17 16.47 -3.57
N GLU A 87 -2.32 15.47 -2.70
CA GLU A 87 -2.45 15.68 -1.26
C GLU A 87 -1.26 16.47 -0.69
N HIS A 88 -0.05 16.16 -1.17
CA HIS A 88 1.14 16.89 -0.78
C HIS A 88 1.13 18.33 -1.30
N GLY A 89 0.74 18.56 -2.55
CA GLY A 89 0.66 19.89 -3.13
C GLY A 89 -0.38 20.79 -2.44
N GLU A 90 -1.50 20.20 -2.02
CA GLU A 90 -2.61 20.92 -1.38
C GLU A 90 -2.37 21.20 0.10
N THR A 91 -1.77 20.24 0.83
CA THR A 91 -1.73 20.29 2.31
C THR A 91 -0.32 20.30 2.90
N GLY A 92 0.70 20.01 2.09
CA GLY A 92 2.07 19.77 2.55
C GLY A 92 2.27 18.44 3.27
N ARG A 93 1.24 17.61 3.46
CA ARG A 93 1.39 16.29 4.11
C ARG A 93 2.08 15.30 3.20
N LEU A 94 3.00 14.51 3.76
CA LEU A 94 3.56 13.35 3.08
C LEU A 94 2.70 12.13 3.39
N ILE A 95 2.06 11.56 2.36
CA ILE A 95 1.28 10.33 2.49
C ILE A 95 2.08 9.17 1.90
N GLY A 96 2.37 8.16 2.72
CA GLY A 96 2.95 6.89 2.27
C GLY A 96 2.19 5.76 2.94
N VAL A 97 1.15 5.24 2.30
CA VAL A 97 0.18 4.32 2.94
C VAL A 97 0.40 2.87 2.53
N SER A 98 0.29 1.98 3.50
CA SER A 98 0.27 0.53 3.37
C SER A 98 -0.25 -0.04 4.70
N GLU A 99 -0.54 -1.32 4.73
CA GLU A 99 -0.82 -2.07 5.94
C GLU A 99 0.40 -2.20 6.85
N GLY A 100 0.17 -2.30 8.15
CA GLY A 100 1.25 -2.50 9.10
C GLY A 100 0.81 -2.43 10.55
N PRO A 101 1.73 -2.80 11.47
CA PRO A 101 1.47 -2.73 12.90
C PRO A 101 1.43 -1.28 13.41
N ILE A 102 0.75 -1.09 14.55
CA ILE A 102 0.68 0.19 15.28
C ILE A 102 0.92 -0.03 16.79
N ASN A 103 1.21 1.04 17.53
CA ASN A 103 1.66 0.97 18.93
C ASN A 103 0.54 0.72 19.95
N ASN A 104 -0.71 0.60 19.52
CA ASN A 104 -1.88 0.42 20.38
C ASN A 104 -2.94 -0.38 19.64
N ALA A 105 -3.99 -0.82 20.36
CA ALA A 105 -5.12 -1.50 19.73
C ALA A 105 -5.69 -0.66 18.58
N PRO A 106 -6.00 -1.26 17.40
CA PRO A 106 -6.12 -2.70 17.11
C PRO A 106 -4.81 -3.44 16.76
N TRP A 107 -3.64 -2.83 16.96
CA TRP A 107 -2.29 -3.38 16.75
C TRP A 107 -1.87 -3.58 15.29
N PHE A 108 -2.82 -3.62 14.36
CA PHE A 108 -2.57 -3.71 12.92
C PHE A 108 -3.65 -2.97 12.14
N LEU A 109 -3.24 -2.19 11.14
CA LEU A 109 -4.13 -1.42 10.28
C LEU A 109 -3.82 -1.66 8.82
N TYR A 110 -4.86 -1.63 7.98
CA TYR A 110 -4.75 -1.39 6.54
C TYR A 110 -4.96 0.11 6.31
N GLN A 111 -3.99 0.78 5.71
CA GLN A 111 -4.09 2.21 5.39
C GLN A 111 -3.94 2.41 3.90
N GLY A 112 -4.77 3.26 3.31
CA GLY A 112 -4.81 3.37 1.85
C GLY A 112 -5.85 4.36 1.34
N LEU A 113 -5.89 4.51 0.01
CA LEU A 113 -6.89 5.31 -0.68
C LEU A 113 -8.20 4.52 -0.81
N GLN A 114 -9.32 5.13 -0.42
CA GLN A 114 -10.66 4.53 -0.54
C GLN A 114 -11.36 5.03 -1.79
N PHE A 115 -11.67 4.14 -2.75
CA PHE A 115 -12.24 4.52 -4.05
C PHE A 115 -13.74 4.76 -4.07
N ASP A 116 -14.51 4.13 -3.18
CA ASP A 116 -15.97 4.31 -3.09
C ASP A 116 -16.37 5.48 -2.17
N ALA A 117 -15.40 6.19 -1.62
CA ALA A 117 -15.64 7.36 -0.77
C ALA A 117 -15.91 8.62 -1.61
N GLN A 118 -16.71 9.54 -1.04
CA GLN A 118 -16.90 10.85 -1.66
C GLN A 118 -15.63 11.70 -1.49
N GLY A 119 -14.95 11.97 -2.61
CA GLY A 119 -13.68 12.70 -2.62
C GLY A 119 -12.48 11.85 -2.20
N ARG A 120 -11.32 12.50 -2.03
CA ARG A 120 -10.07 11.81 -1.66
C ARG A 120 -10.07 11.48 -0.17
N VAL A 121 -10.21 10.19 0.16
CA VAL A 121 -10.19 9.71 1.55
C VAL A 121 -9.06 8.70 1.75
N TRP A 122 -8.09 9.07 2.59
CA TRP A 122 -7.08 8.17 3.15
C TRP A 122 -7.72 7.37 4.29
N ALA A 123 -8.25 6.19 3.99
CA ALA A 123 -8.98 5.35 4.92
C ALA A 123 -8.06 4.45 5.77
N THR A 124 -8.59 4.03 6.91
CA THR A 124 -8.03 2.99 7.75
C THR A 124 -9.03 1.87 7.91
N ASP A 125 -8.55 0.63 7.92
CA ASP A 125 -9.37 -0.54 8.17
C ASP A 125 -8.64 -1.59 9.01
N THR A 126 -9.38 -2.59 9.48
CA THR A 126 -8.87 -3.74 10.22
C THR A 126 -9.40 -5.03 9.63
N VAL A 127 -8.78 -6.17 9.96
CA VAL A 127 -9.29 -7.50 9.55
C VAL A 127 -10.76 -7.70 9.97
N ALA A 128 -11.14 -7.18 11.14
CA ALA A 128 -12.50 -7.28 11.66
C ALA A 128 -13.49 -6.28 11.04
N GLY A 129 -13.03 -5.34 10.20
CA GLY A 129 -13.88 -4.38 9.49
C GLY A 129 -14.72 -3.46 10.39
N LEU A 130 -14.26 -3.20 11.62
CA LEU A 130 -15.05 -2.50 12.63
C LEU A 130 -15.20 -1.00 12.30
N ASP A 131 -16.44 -0.51 12.29
CA ASP A 131 -16.77 0.90 11.98
C ASP A 131 -16.04 1.92 12.86
N ALA A 132 -15.74 1.56 14.12
CA ALA A 132 -14.98 2.40 15.03
C ALA A 132 -13.59 2.78 14.48
N HIS A 133 -12.95 1.87 13.74
CA HIS A 133 -11.62 2.09 13.13
C HIS A 133 -11.69 2.79 11.77
N ARG A 134 -12.89 3.12 11.29
CA ARG A 134 -13.11 3.79 10.00
C ARG A 134 -13.51 5.26 10.16
N THR A 135 -13.68 5.74 11.38
CA THR A 135 -14.09 7.13 11.68
C THR A 135 -12.98 8.14 11.33
N LYS A 136 -13.36 9.40 11.02
CA LYS A 136 -12.37 10.46 10.76
C LYS A 136 -11.43 10.68 11.95
N ALA A 137 -11.96 10.69 13.17
CA ALA A 137 -11.15 10.89 14.38
C ALA A 137 -10.08 9.81 14.53
N PHE A 138 -10.44 8.55 14.27
CA PHE A 138 -9.49 7.43 14.29
C PHE A 138 -8.41 7.61 13.21
N ARG A 139 -8.80 8.02 12.00
CA ARG A 139 -7.83 8.28 10.92
C ARG A 139 -6.87 9.41 11.27
N ASP A 140 -7.37 10.53 11.79
CA ASP A 140 -6.55 11.67 12.19
C ASP A 140 -5.53 11.29 13.29
N GLU A 141 -5.88 10.30 14.12
CA GLU A 141 -5.00 9.79 15.18
C GLU A 141 -3.95 8.79 14.68
N HIS A 142 -4.32 7.88 13.77
CA HIS A 142 -3.50 6.72 13.41
C HIS A 142 -2.85 6.76 12.03
N LEU A 143 -3.20 7.71 11.16
CA LEU A 143 -2.59 7.82 9.84
C LEU A 143 -1.07 7.99 9.96
N SER A 144 -0.33 7.15 9.23
CA SER A 144 1.12 7.05 9.35
C SER A 144 1.78 7.00 7.98
N ILE A 145 3.07 7.33 7.93
CA ILE A 145 3.93 7.11 6.77
C ILE A 145 4.59 5.75 6.96
N SER A 146 4.21 4.78 6.13
CA SER A 146 4.79 3.44 6.11
C SER A 146 6.21 3.48 5.55
N SER A 147 7.16 2.94 6.32
CA SER A 147 8.57 2.88 5.91
C SER A 147 8.76 1.95 4.71
N LYS A 148 8.06 0.81 4.68
CA LYS A 148 8.10 -0.10 3.52
C LYS A 148 7.49 0.53 2.26
N ALA A 149 6.39 1.29 2.39
CA ALA A 149 5.83 2.03 1.26
C ALA A 149 6.80 3.08 0.70
N ALA A 150 7.55 3.78 1.57
CA ALA A 150 8.55 4.76 1.14
C ALA A 150 9.66 4.13 0.29
N TYR A 151 10.17 2.96 0.71
CA TYR A 151 11.17 2.22 -0.06
C TYR A 151 10.60 1.62 -1.35
N LEU A 152 9.39 1.07 -1.32
CA LEU A 152 8.72 0.54 -2.51
C LEU A 152 8.52 1.61 -3.57
N TRP A 153 8.04 2.79 -3.18
CA TRP A 153 7.84 3.90 -4.10
C TRP A 153 9.15 4.34 -4.75
N SER A 154 10.22 4.49 -3.97
CA SER A 154 11.54 4.87 -4.50
C SER A 154 12.14 3.79 -5.41
N ALA A 155 11.91 2.51 -5.11
CA ALA A 155 12.36 1.42 -5.98
C ALA A 155 11.58 1.35 -7.30
N TYR A 156 10.31 1.72 -7.29
CA TYR A 156 9.42 1.62 -8.45
C TYR A 156 9.46 2.86 -9.35
N LYS A 157 9.33 4.08 -8.77
CA LYS A 157 9.11 5.33 -9.51
C LYS A 157 10.21 6.35 -9.22
N ASP A 158 10.82 6.87 -10.29
CA ASP A 158 11.72 8.03 -10.21
C ASP A 158 10.87 9.31 -10.17
N HIS A 159 10.68 9.86 -8.97
CA HIS A 159 9.88 11.07 -8.77
C HIS A 159 10.26 11.78 -7.45
N PRO A 160 10.35 13.13 -7.42
CA PRO A 160 10.77 13.88 -6.23
C PRO A 160 9.92 13.63 -4.97
N PHE A 161 8.63 13.32 -5.15
CA PHE A 161 7.76 12.93 -4.04
C PHE A 161 8.22 11.62 -3.38
N CYS A 162 8.62 10.63 -4.19
CA CYS A 162 9.10 9.33 -3.73
C CYS A 162 10.44 9.47 -2.98
N ASP A 163 11.34 10.34 -3.47
CA ASP A 163 12.60 10.66 -2.77
C ASP A 163 12.36 11.29 -1.40
N ARG A 164 11.34 12.15 -1.30
CA ARG A 164 10.97 12.78 -0.03
C ARG A 164 10.37 11.79 0.95
N LEU A 165 9.53 10.85 0.49
CA LEU A 165 9.07 9.73 1.34
C LEU A 165 10.25 8.90 1.84
N LEU A 166 11.19 8.55 0.97
CA LEU A 166 12.37 7.77 1.34
C LEU A 166 13.25 8.52 2.35
N THR A 167 13.47 9.81 2.14
CA THR A 167 14.24 10.67 3.06
C THR A 167 13.58 10.71 4.44
N GLU A 168 12.27 10.95 4.50
CA GLU A 168 11.51 10.96 5.75
C GLU A 168 11.62 9.63 6.53
N ALA A 169 11.52 8.50 5.82
CA ALA A 169 11.72 7.18 6.42
C ALA A 169 13.16 6.97 6.92
N ARG A 170 14.16 7.42 6.15
CA ARG A 170 15.58 7.31 6.53
C ARG A 170 15.93 8.14 7.76
N ASP A 171 15.38 9.34 7.86
CA ASP A 171 15.69 10.28 8.92
C ASP A 171 14.99 9.91 10.23
N LYS A 172 13.73 9.44 10.17
CA LYS A 172 12.91 9.26 11.37
C LYS A 172 12.66 7.82 11.78
N ALA A 173 12.70 6.86 10.86
CA ALA A 173 12.33 5.47 11.15
C ALA A 173 13.53 4.53 11.31
N LYS A 174 14.77 5.00 11.14
CA LYS A 174 15.96 4.14 11.29
C LYS A 174 16.15 3.68 12.73
N THR A 175 16.44 2.39 12.90
CA THR A 175 16.71 1.74 14.19
C THR A 175 18.04 0.98 14.13
N SER A 176 18.48 0.39 15.24
CA SER A 176 19.66 -0.47 15.27
C SER A 176 19.49 -1.77 14.45
N ASN A 177 18.25 -2.19 14.22
CA ASN A 177 17.90 -3.49 13.62
C ASN A 177 17.18 -3.35 12.27
N GLY A 178 17.33 -2.20 11.60
CA GLY A 178 16.62 -1.88 10.35
C GLY A 178 15.74 -0.65 10.52
N PHE A 179 14.46 -0.75 10.19
CA PHE A 179 13.50 0.36 10.26
C PHE A 179 12.30 0.02 11.14
N ALA A 180 11.78 1.03 11.82
CA ALA A 180 10.44 1.03 12.38
C ALA A 180 9.41 0.87 11.25
N SER A 181 8.23 0.33 11.55
CA SER A 181 7.19 0.08 10.53
C SER A 181 6.64 1.35 9.90
N SER A 182 6.43 2.37 10.72
CA SER A 182 5.81 3.61 10.27
C SER A 182 6.18 4.81 11.15
N ILE A 183 5.88 6.00 10.65
CA ILE A 183 5.99 7.28 11.36
C ILE A 183 4.59 7.87 11.47
N ASN A 184 4.09 8.08 12.68
CA ASN A 184 2.73 8.61 12.87
C ASN A 184 2.67 10.07 12.41
N GLN A 185 1.73 10.42 11.53
CA GLN A 185 1.70 11.76 10.93
C GLN A 185 1.35 12.87 11.92
N ARG A 186 0.54 12.56 12.95
CA ARG A 186 0.13 13.54 13.95
C ARG A 186 1.26 13.88 14.91
N THR A 187 1.99 12.87 15.36
CA THR A 187 3.02 13.01 16.41
C THR A 187 4.43 13.14 15.87
N GLY A 188 4.68 12.71 14.63
CA GLY A 188 6.02 12.62 14.04
C GLY A 188 6.88 11.48 14.63
N GLU A 189 6.31 10.66 15.52
CA GLU A 189 7.02 9.61 16.22
C GLU A 189 7.03 8.30 15.40
N PRO A 190 8.17 7.61 15.31
CA PRO A 190 8.21 6.27 14.73
C PRO A 190 7.47 5.27 15.61
N SER A 191 6.94 4.21 15.00
CA SER A 191 6.46 3.02 15.71
C SER A 191 7.56 2.46 16.62
N LYS A 192 7.19 1.93 17.79
CA LYS A 192 8.12 1.52 18.85
C LYS A 192 7.79 0.11 19.32
N THR A 193 8.72 -0.47 20.08
CA THR A 193 8.52 -1.71 20.86
C THR A 193 8.55 -3.01 20.04
N TYR A 194 8.67 -2.95 18.72
CA TYR A 194 8.84 -4.10 17.85
C TYR A 194 9.69 -3.77 16.63
N SER A 195 10.30 -4.80 16.05
CA SER A 195 10.88 -4.75 14.71
C SER A 195 10.01 -5.65 13.83
N ASP A 196 9.29 -5.04 12.90
CA ASP A 196 8.40 -5.78 12.02
C ASP A 196 9.19 -6.43 10.88
N ILE A 197 9.10 -7.76 10.82
CA ILE A 197 9.82 -8.58 9.83
C ILE A 197 9.31 -8.27 8.43
N ASN A 198 8.00 -8.10 8.25
CA ASN A 198 7.42 -7.80 6.95
C ASN A 198 7.96 -6.46 6.40
N THR A 199 7.89 -5.39 7.19
CA THR A 199 8.47 -4.08 6.82
C THR A 199 9.92 -4.21 6.38
N ASN A 200 10.76 -4.85 7.20
CA ASN A 200 12.19 -4.90 6.91
C ASN A 200 12.54 -5.82 5.73
N ALA A 201 11.78 -6.90 5.51
CA ALA A 201 11.93 -7.74 4.32
C ALA A 201 11.62 -6.96 3.04
N VAL A 202 10.52 -6.20 3.02
CA VAL A 202 10.11 -5.39 1.87
C VAL A 202 11.12 -4.26 1.58
N ILE A 203 11.67 -3.64 2.63
CA ILE A 203 12.74 -2.64 2.48
C ILE A 203 13.98 -3.27 1.85
N LEU A 204 14.42 -4.43 2.33
CA LEU A 204 15.59 -5.11 1.76
C LEU A 204 15.36 -5.50 0.30
N GLN A 205 14.16 -5.96 -0.04
CA GLN A 205 13.79 -6.30 -1.41
C GLN A 205 13.77 -5.07 -2.32
N SER A 206 13.23 -3.96 -1.84
CA SER A 206 13.28 -2.67 -2.54
C SER A 206 14.72 -2.23 -2.80
N ILE A 207 15.60 -2.34 -1.80
CA ILE A 207 17.03 -2.04 -1.94
C ILE A 207 17.70 -2.95 -2.97
N ALA A 208 17.45 -4.26 -2.90
CA ALA A 208 17.99 -5.21 -3.87
C ALA A 208 17.52 -4.90 -5.30
N HIS A 209 16.27 -4.46 -5.48
CA HIS A 209 15.76 -4.03 -6.77
C HIS A 209 16.46 -2.76 -7.28
N MET A 210 16.61 -1.73 -6.43
CA MET A 210 17.33 -0.49 -6.78
C MET A 210 18.77 -0.78 -7.22
N LEU A 211 19.51 -1.60 -6.46
CA LEU A 211 20.91 -1.94 -6.78
C LEU A 211 21.07 -2.70 -8.11
N LYS A 212 20.08 -3.50 -8.51
CA LYS A 212 20.09 -4.20 -9.80
C LYS A 212 19.79 -3.28 -10.99
N ARG A 213 19.10 -2.15 -10.78
CA ARG A 213 18.82 -1.18 -11.84
C ARG A 213 20.06 -0.33 -12.16
N ASP A 214 20.92 -0.11 -11.17
CA ASP A 214 22.13 0.72 -11.28
C ASP A 214 23.37 -0.04 -11.78
N SER A 215 23.28 -1.38 -11.92
CA SER A 215 24.34 -2.27 -12.40
C SER A 215 24.19 -2.63 -13.87
#